data_AF-A0A964EA06-F1
#
_entry.id   AF-A0A964EA06-F1
#
_cell.length_a   1.000
_cell.length_b   1.000
_cell.length_c   1.000
_cell.angle_alpha   90.00
_cell.angle_beta   90.00
_cell.angle_gamma   90.00
#
_symmetry.space_group_name_H-M   'P 1'
#
loop_
_entity.id
_entity.type
_entity.pdbx_description
1 polymer ?
#
loop_
_entity_poly.entity_id
_entity_poly.type
_entity_poly.pdbx_seq_one_letter_code
_entity_poly.pdbx_strand_id
1 'polypeptide(L)'
;MSTVSEQNILDSGEFKTPHKELFGHPVGLYVLFLTEMWERFSYYGMRAILVIYMMAGATHEYGPGLGWTEKEALMLYGWYVMLVYVISIPGGILADKLLGQKQAVLVGALILCAGHGILAVEATWAFFTGLGLIILGVGCLKPNISTMVGGLYNQGDIRRDKGFSIFYIGINLGSLLATTFIGLIVAEWGWHAGFGTAGIAMLFGLLFYLGGQKYLTEVGNRPTLEDKKSGESLMKVFSDLLKSPVQFVIVLIMLAVSFLPAITFTSVDKWGYVALFIFISLVTGMLMMIYKSLESKIQKDRFLVLLLSFFIVIVFWGAFEQAGGLMSTYTETKTDRVLFGWEIPTPMFQGLNAGFILLLAVWVANIWAKRKLKNKEASALFKMAMGTIIMGLGFIFMVFAVTDYNTYGKSSMIWLVLAYLFHTIGELSSSPVSLSFITKLAPVRYASLMMGVYFAATGLGGKVAGILGESSSELGEYTIFAGITVFTVLFGLLVILLLKPLKRLTHGAEDNEH
;
A
#
# COMPACT_ATOMS: atom_id res chain seq x y z
N MET A 1 23.33 34.20 -52.66
CA MET A 1 23.47 32.73 -52.75
C MET A 1 23.73 32.24 -51.34
N SER A 2 22.68 31.96 -50.57
CA SER A 2 21.89 30.71 -50.56
C SER A 2 22.58 29.66 -49.66
N THR A 3 22.21 29.61 -48.38
CA THR A 3 21.24 28.64 -47.81
C THR A 3 21.74 27.21 -47.77
N VAL A 4 22.29 26.80 -46.62
CA VAL A 4 22.23 25.44 -46.07
C VAL A 4 21.95 25.61 -44.57
N SER A 5 20.71 25.98 -44.25
CA SER A 5 19.68 25.13 -43.63
C SER A 5 19.87 24.98 -42.11
N GLU A 6 19.30 25.93 -41.38
CA GLU A 6 18.90 25.88 -39.95
C GLU A 6 17.91 24.74 -39.61
N GLN A 7 17.79 23.74 -40.50
CA GLN A 7 16.75 22.73 -40.48
C GLN A 7 17.15 21.44 -39.74
N ASN A 8 18.42 21.32 -39.31
CA ASN A 8 18.92 20.13 -38.62
C ASN A 8 18.99 20.27 -37.08
N ILE A 9 18.47 21.36 -36.50
CA ILE A 9 18.39 21.53 -35.03
C ILE A 9 16.94 21.38 -34.51
N LEU A 10 15.95 21.24 -35.40
CA LEU A 10 14.53 21.17 -35.03
C LEU A 10 13.97 19.74 -34.89
N ASP A 11 14.78 18.69 -35.04
CA ASP A 11 14.29 17.30 -35.14
C ASP A 11 14.63 16.40 -33.92
N SER A 12 14.91 16.98 -32.74
CA SER A 12 15.28 16.19 -31.54
C SER A 12 14.55 16.53 -30.24
N GLY A 13 13.41 17.21 -30.30
CA GLY A 13 12.57 17.36 -29.12
C GLY A 13 11.49 18.39 -29.33
N GLU A 14 10.27 17.93 -29.59
CA GLU A 14 9.09 18.78 -29.46
C GLU A 14 9.12 19.43 -28.06
N PHE A 15 9.37 20.73 -28.01
CA PHE A 15 9.04 21.55 -26.86
C PHE A 15 7.52 21.50 -26.69
N LYS A 16 7.05 20.52 -25.91
CA LYS A 16 5.67 20.46 -25.44
C LYS A 16 5.30 21.83 -24.87
N THR A 17 4.15 22.35 -25.29
CA THR A 17 3.67 23.68 -24.90
C THR A 17 3.75 23.84 -23.38
N PRO A 18 4.18 25.01 -22.85
CA PRO A 18 4.36 25.19 -21.43
C PRO A 18 3.04 24.91 -20.71
N HIS A 19 3.00 23.78 -19.98
CA HIS A 19 1.88 23.47 -19.13
C HIS A 19 1.66 24.67 -18.20
N LYS A 20 0.40 25.11 -18.05
CA LYS A 20 0.10 26.13 -17.05
C LYS A 20 0.65 25.66 -15.70
N GLU A 21 1.46 26.48 -15.04
CA GLU A 21 2.10 26.14 -13.78
C GLU A 21 1.40 26.83 -12.60
N LEU A 22 1.46 26.18 -11.43
CA LEU A 22 1.04 26.72 -10.15
C LEU A 22 2.08 26.31 -9.09
N PHE A 23 2.56 27.28 -8.31
CA PHE A 23 3.69 27.13 -7.38
C PHE A 23 4.91 26.35 -7.97
N GLY A 24 5.23 26.60 -9.24
CA GLY A 24 6.39 26.00 -9.93
C GLY A 24 6.21 24.56 -10.43
N HIS A 25 4.99 24.01 -10.35
CA HIS A 25 4.65 22.68 -10.85
C HIS A 25 3.49 22.73 -11.85
N PRO A 26 3.37 21.77 -12.79
CA PRO A 26 2.23 21.70 -13.70
C PRO A 26 0.90 21.70 -12.95
N VAL A 27 -0.09 22.48 -13.39
CA VAL A 27 -1.43 22.56 -12.74
C VAL A 27 -2.08 21.17 -12.64
N GLY A 28 -1.80 20.28 -13.58
CA GLY A 28 -2.22 18.87 -13.53
C GLY A 28 -1.81 18.16 -12.24
N LEU A 29 -0.69 18.54 -11.60
CA LEU A 29 -0.27 17.97 -10.31
C LEU A 29 -1.32 18.22 -9.24
N TYR A 30 -1.87 19.42 -9.15
CA TYR A 30 -2.84 19.79 -8.11
C TYR A 30 -4.21 19.15 -8.35
N VAL A 31 -4.56 18.90 -9.61
CA VAL A 31 -5.73 18.07 -9.97
C VAL A 31 -5.54 16.66 -9.41
N LEU A 32 -4.43 16.00 -9.74
CA LEU A 32 -4.15 14.64 -9.28
C LEU A 32 -3.99 14.58 -7.76
N PHE A 33 -3.36 15.58 -7.16
CA PHE A 33 -3.23 15.73 -5.70
C PHE A 33 -4.60 15.78 -5.03
N LEU A 34 -5.52 16.62 -5.49
CA LEU A 34 -6.85 16.76 -4.87
C LEU A 34 -7.69 15.50 -5.09
N THR A 35 -7.64 14.92 -6.30
CA THR A 35 -8.30 13.65 -6.59
C THR A 35 -7.80 12.54 -5.67
N GLU A 36 -6.48 12.40 -5.50
CA GLU A 36 -5.89 11.39 -4.62
C GLU A 36 -6.19 11.69 -3.15
N MET A 37 -6.09 12.93 -2.70
CA MET A 37 -6.36 13.31 -1.32
C MET A 37 -7.79 12.91 -0.90
N TRP A 38 -8.78 13.15 -1.77
CA TRP A 38 -10.18 12.80 -1.52
C TRP A 38 -10.45 11.29 -1.60
N GLU A 39 -9.81 10.57 -2.51
CA GLU A 39 -9.89 9.11 -2.53
C GLU A 39 -9.23 8.50 -1.28
N ARG A 40 -8.09 9.05 -0.84
CA ARG A 40 -7.43 8.59 0.40
C ARG A 40 -8.27 8.93 1.60
N PHE A 41 -8.95 10.07 1.58
CA PHE A 41 -9.92 10.40 2.61
C PHE A 41 -11.02 9.33 2.69
N SER A 42 -11.66 8.98 1.56
CA SER A 42 -12.75 8.01 1.57
C SER A 42 -12.27 6.62 2.01
N TYR A 43 -11.12 6.17 1.51
CA TYR A 43 -10.56 4.87 1.83
C TYR A 43 -10.14 4.76 3.30
N TYR A 44 -9.31 5.68 3.81
CA TYR A 44 -8.81 5.59 5.19
C TYR A 44 -9.91 5.84 6.21
N GLY A 45 -10.87 6.71 5.90
CA GLY A 45 -12.01 6.95 6.79
C GLY A 45 -12.92 5.73 6.91
N MET A 46 -13.30 5.11 5.78
CA MET A 46 -14.06 3.86 5.77
C MET A 46 -13.28 2.74 6.48
N ARG A 47 -11.99 2.58 6.15
CA ARG A 47 -11.12 1.57 6.77
C ARG A 47 -11.03 1.75 8.29
N ALA A 48 -10.96 2.99 8.77
CA ALA A 48 -10.79 3.27 10.20
C ALA A 48 -12.00 2.85 11.06
N ILE A 49 -13.19 2.82 10.46
CA ILE A 49 -14.41 2.38 11.13
C ILE A 49 -14.78 0.93 10.79
N LEU A 50 -14.12 0.30 9.82
CA LEU A 50 -14.54 -0.99 9.24
C LEU A 50 -14.60 -2.11 10.28
N VAL A 51 -13.51 -2.35 11.02
CA VAL A 51 -13.43 -3.46 11.97
C VAL A 51 -14.34 -3.24 13.18
N ILE A 52 -14.36 -2.01 13.70
CA ILE A 52 -15.23 -1.66 14.83
C ILE A 52 -16.71 -1.73 14.46
N TYR A 53 -17.10 -1.35 13.25
CA TYR A 53 -18.48 -1.51 12.74
C TYR A 53 -18.89 -2.98 12.63
N MET A 54 -18.00 -3.85 12.15
CA MET A 54 -18.29 -5.29 12.06
C MET A 54 -18.53 -5.90 13.44
N MET A 55 -17.76 -5.49 14.45
CA MET A 55 -17.87 -5.98 15.82
C MET A 55 -19.04 -5.35 16.60
N ALA A 56 -19.44 -4.13 16.25
CA ALA A 56 -20.50 -3.41 16.95
C ALA A 56 -21.82 -4.22 16.92
N GLY A 57 -22.43 -4.39 18.09
CA GLY A 57 -23.70 -5.10 18.24
C GLY A 57 -24.91 -4.26 17.81
N ALA A 58 -26.10 -4.85 17.88
CA ALA A 58 -27.35 -4.19 17.51
C ALA A 58 -27.71 -2.97 18.39
N THR A 59 -27.18 -2.91 19.61
CA THR A 59 -27.45 -1.86 20.61
C THR A 59 -26.23 -0.96 20.85
N HIS A 60 -25.27 -0.92 19.93
CA HIS A 60 -24.10 -0.06 20.06
C HIS A 60 -24.50 1.43 20.03
N GLU A 61 -23.75 2.28 20.73
CA GLU A 61 -24.06 3.71 20.88
C GLU A 61 -24.15 4.47 19.55
N TYR A 62 -23.27 4.16 18.60
CA TYR A 62 -23.27 4.73 17.24
C TYR A 62 -24.28 4.08 16.27
N GLY A 63 -25.22 3.27 16.78
CA GLY A 63 -26.21 2.53 15.99
C GLY A 63 -25.82 1.07 15.72
N PRO A 64 -26.71 0.29 15.08
CA PRO A 64 -26.53 -1.15 14.89
C PRO A 64 -25.34 -1.47 13.98
N GLY A 65 -24.40 -2.28 14.47
CA GLY A 65 -23.35 -2.89 13.65
C GLY A 65 -23.71 -4.31 13.19
N LEU A 66 -22.72 -5.08 12.70
CA LEU A 66 -22.95 -6.45 12.22
C LEU A 66 -22.94 -7.52 13.31
N GLY A 67 -22.44 -7.20 14.51
CA GLY A 67 -22.38 -8.11 15.66
C GLY A 67 -21.46 -9.33 15.46
N TRP A 68 -20.43 -9.21 14.63
CA TRP A 68 -19.47 -10.29 14.38
C TRP A 68 -18.49 -10.43 15.54
N THR A 69 -17.90 -11.62 15.65
CA THR A 69 -16.76 -11.82 16.55
C THR A 69 -15.54 -11.04 16.08
N GLU A 70 -14.65 -10.70 17.00
CA GLU A 70 -13.36 -10.07 16.67
C GLU A 70 -12.57 -10.89 15.65
N LYS A 71 -12.56 -12.22 15.80
CA LYS A 71 -11.90 -13.15 14.88
C LYS A 71 -12.46 -13.02 13.45
N GLU A 72 -13.77 -12.99 13.28
CA GLU A 72 -14.41 -12.84 11.96
C GLU A 72 -14.12 -11.47 11.34
N ALA A 73 -14.16 -10.41 12.15
CA ALA A 73 -13.87 -9.04 11.70
C ALA A 73 -12.41 -8.90 11.23
N LEU A 74 -11.45 -9.42 12.00
CA LEU A 74 -10.02 -9.41 11.65
C LEU A 74 -9.72 -10.30 10.43
N MET A 75 -10.43 -11.41 10.28
CA MET A 75 -10.35 -12.28 9.10
C MET A 75 -10.78 -11.53 7.83
N LEU A 76 -11.95 -10.88 7.83
CA LEU A 76 -12.39 -10.09 6.66
C LEU A 76 -11.43 -8.93 6.38
N TYR A 77 -10.98 -8.23 7.43
CA TYR A 77 -10.04 -7.12 7.29
C TYR A 77 -8.74 -7.56 6.60
N GLY A 78 -8.14 -8.69 7.01
CA GLY A 78 -6.93 -9.21 6.37
C GLY A 78 -7.11 -9.52 4.88
N TRP A 79 -8.24 -10.14 4.53
CA TRP A 79 -8.59 -10.40 3.12
C TRP A 79 -8.82 -9.11 2.35
N TYR A 80 -9.55 -8.16 2.93
CA TYR A 80 -9.86 -6.88 2.32
C TYR A 80 -8.58 -6.09 1.99
N VAL A 81 -7.68 -5.93 2.97
CA VAL A 81 -6.41 -5.21 2.79
C VAL A 81 -5.59 -5.89 1.69
N MET A 82 -5.47 -7.23 1.71
CA MET A 82 -4.72 -7.96 0.68
C MET A 82 -5.28 -7.72 -0.72
N LEU A 83 -6.61 -7.84 -0.89
CA LEU A 83 -7.25 -7.69 -2.19
C LEU A 83 -7.10 -6.28 -2.76
N VAL A 84 -7.20 -5.24 -1.93
CA VAL A 84 -7.00 -3.83 -2.33
C VAL A 84 -5.62 -3.60 -2.96
N TYR A 85 -4.59 -4.30 -2.49
CA TYR A 85 -3.26 -4.20 -3.08
C TYR A 85 -3.08 -5.12 -4.29
N VAL A 86 -3.54 -6.38 -4.22
CA VAL A 86 -3.39 -7.37 -5.31
C VAL A 86 -4.13 -6.93 -6.57
N ILE A 87 -5.32 -6.35 -6.44
CA ILE A 87 -6.14 -5.88 -7.56
C ILE A 87 -5.51 -4.71 -8.34
N SER A 88 -4.52 -4.02 -7.77
CA SER A 88 -3.75 -2.99 -8.48
C SER A 88 -2.95 -3.56 -9.66
N ILE A 89 -2.62 -4.85 -9.64
CA ILE A 89 -1.91 -5.53 -10.74
C ILE A 89 -2.77 -5.57 -12.00
N PRO A 90 -3.95 -6.24 -12.02
CA PRO A 90 -4.80 -6.26 -13.20
C PRO A 90 -5.29 -4.86 -13.60
N GLY A 91 -5.54 -3.96 -12.64
CA GLY A 91 -5.95 -2.59 -12.93
C GLY A 91 -4.89 -1.75 -13.66
N GLY A 92 -3.60 -1.92 -13.32
CA GLY A 92 -2.49 -1.32 -14.07
C GLY A 92 -2.35 -1.91 -15.48
N ILE A 93 -2.42 -3.24 -15.60
CA ILE A 93 -2.35 -3.93 -16.90
C ILE A 93 -3.48 -3.50 -17.83
N LEU A 94 -4.69 -3.32 -17.28
CA LEU A 94 -5.86 -2.86 -18.02
C LEU A 94 -5.65 -1.46 -18.58
N ALA A 95 -5.04 -0.55 -17.80
CA ALA A 95 -4.69 0.78 -18.27
C ALA A 95 -3.62 0.75 -19.36
N ASP A 96 -2.53 0.00 -19.14
CA ASP A 96 -1.38 -0.05 -20.04
C ASP A 96 -1.70 -0.72 -21.39
N LYS A 97 -2.71 -1.60 -21.45
CA LYS A 97 -3.06 -2.33 -22.68
C LYS A 97 -4.30 -1.86 -23.39
N LEU A 98 -5.28 -1.32 -22.66
CA LEU A 98 -6.62 -1.06 -23.21
C LEU A 98 -7.07 0.39 -22.98
N LEU A 99 -7.15 0.83 -21.73
CA LEU A 99 -7.90 2.05 -21.39
C LEU A 99 -7.06 3.33 -21.49
N GLY A 100 -5.76 3.26 -21.20
CA GLY A 100 -4.96 4.41 -20.77
C GLY A 100 -5.25 4.77 -19.31
N GLN A 101 -4.23 5.31 -18.63
CA GLN A 101 -4.28 5.61 -17.20
C GLN A 101 -5.37 6.64 -16.86
N LYS A 102 -5.60 7.63 -17.73
CA LYS A 102 -6.63 8.66 -17.57
C LYS A 102 -8.05 8.07 -17.50
N GLN A 103 -8.34 7.10 -18.35
CA GLN A 103 -9.64 6.43 -18.36
C GLN A 103 -9.77 5.42 -17.23
N ALA A 104 -8.69 4.70 -16.90
CA ALA A 104 -8.67 3.79 -15.76
C ALA A 104 -8.95 4.52 -14.44
N VAL A 105 -8.36 5.70 -14.22
CA VAL A 105 -8.64 6.56 -13.07
C VAL A 105 -10.10 7.01 -13.04
N LEU A 106 -10.68 7.40 -14.18
CA LEU A 106 -12.09 7.80 -14.25
C LEU A 106 -13.03 6.65 -13.86
N VAL A 107 -12.82 5.48 -14.46
CA VAL A 107 -13.63 4.27 -14.19
C VAL A 107 -13.46 3.85 -12.74
N GLY A 108 -12.22 3.85 -12.22
CA GLY A 108 -11.94 3.57 -10.82
C GLY A 108 -12.67 4.53 -9.87
N ALA A 109 -12.63 5.83 -10.14
CA ALA A 109 -13.31 6.85 -9.33
C ALA A 109 -14.83 6.68 -9.33
N LEU A 110 -15.44 6.35 -10.47
CA LEU A 110 -16.88 6.06 -10.57
C LEU A 110 -17.27 4.83 -9.75
N ILE A 111 -16.49 3.75 -9.86
CA ILE A 111 -16.71 2.51 -9.10
C ILE A 111 -16.54 2.78 -7.59
N LEU A 112 -15.56 3.60 -7.18
CA LEU A 112 -15.37 3.98 -5.78
C LEU A 112 -16.54 4.81 -5.24
N CYS A 113 -17.07 5.76 -6.03
CA CYS A 113 -18.27 6.51 -5.64
C CYS A 113 -19.45 5.57 -5.40
N ALA A 114 -19.67 4.59 -6.30
CA ALA A 114 -20.71 3.59 -6.13
C ALA A 114 -20.46 2.71 -4.89
N GLY A 115 -19.24 2.22 -4.70
CA GLY A 115 -18.88 1.37 -3.56
C GLY A 115 -19.08 2.05 -2.22
N HIS A 116 -18.52 3.25 -2.03
CA HIS A 116 -18.71 4.01 -0.80
C HIS A 116 -20.15 4.50 -0.62
N GLY A 117 -20.84 4.89 -1.69
CA GLY A 117 -22.25 5.28 -1.62
C GLY A 117 -23.16 4.13 -1.17
N ILE A 118 -22.89 2.90 -1.64
CA ILE A 118 -23.63 1.70 -1.22
C ILE A 118 -23.39 1.37 0.25
N LEU A 119 -22.18 1.60 0.79
CA LEU A 119 -21.91 1.37 2.22
C LEU A 119 -22.74 2.26 3.18
N ALA A 120 -23.32 3.36 2.68
CA ALA A 120 -24.24 4.17 3.46
C ALA A 120 -25.60 3.48 3.72
N VAL A 121 -25.90 2.39 3.00
CA VAL A 121 -27.15 1.62 3.16
C VAL A 121 -26.97 0.56 4.24
N GLU A 122 -27.90 0.52 5.20
CA GLU A 122 -27.91 -0.43 6.32
C GLU A 122 -28.37 -1.84 5.89
N ALA A 123 -27.55 -2.53 5.09
CA ALA A 123 -27.86 -3.87 4.64
C ALA A 123 -26.61 -4.72 4.40
N THR A 124 -26.68 -6.01 4.72
CA THR A 124 -25.56 -6.94 4.53
C THR A 124 -25.15 -7.07 3.05
N TRP A 125 -26.10 -7.10 2.12
CA TRP A 125 -25.80 -7.13 0.69
C TRP A 125 -25.06 -5.86 0.25
N ALA A 126 -25.41 -4.71 0.84
CA ALA A 126 -24.79 -3.43 0.55
C ALA A 126 -23.36 -3.39 1.08
N PHE A 127 -23.13 -3.89 2.30
CA PHE A 127 -21.79 -4.01 2.88
C PHE A 127 -20.81 -4.76 1.98
N PHE A 128 -21.14 -6.01 1.59
CA PHE A 128 -20.24 -6.80 0.75
C PHE A 128 -20.10 -6.26 -0.68
N THR A 129 -21.20 -5.75 -1.26
CA THR A 129 -21.16 -5.12 -2.59
C THR A 129 -20.28 -3.87 -2.58
N GLY A 130 -20.41 -3.04 -1.54
CA GLY A 130 -19.62 -1.83 -1.34
C GLY A 130 -18.13 -2.13 -1.23
N LEU A 131 -17.74 -3.09 -0.39
CA LEU A 131 -16.34 -3.52 -0.27
C LEU A 131 -15.79 -4.09 -1.59
N GLY A 132 -16.57 -4.91 -2.29
CA GLY A 132 -16.19 -5.48 -3.59
C GLY A 132 -15.95 -4.40 -4.65
N LEU A 133 -16.84 -3.41 -4.74
CA LEU A 133 -16.68 -2.27 -5.64
C LEU A 133 -15.47 -1.43 -5.23
N ILE A 134 -15.24 -1.17 -3.94
CA ILE A 134 -14.07 -0.42 -3.50
C ILE A 134 -12.77 -1.13 -3.90
N ILE A 135 -12.67 -2.45 -3.73
CA ILE A 135 -11.52 -3.24 -4.19
C ILE A 135 -11.28 -3.01 -5.69
N LEU A 136 -12.31 -3.17 -6.53
CA LEU A 136 -12.19 -2.98 -7.98
C LEU A 136 -11.83 -1.53 -8.36
N GLY A 137 -12.44 -0.56 -7.69
CA GLY A 137 -12.23 0.86 -7.94
C GLY A 137 -10.82 1.31 -7.57
N VAL A 138 -10.30 0.88 -6.41
CA VAL A 138 -8.91 1.13 -6.01
C VAL A 138 -7.94 0.52 -7.02
N GLY A 139 -8.21 -0.71 -7.49
CA GLY A 139 -7.38 -1.36 -8.50
C GLY A 139 -7.21 -0.55 -9.78
N CYS A 140 -8.29 0.09 -10.25
CA CYS A 140 -8.27 0.94 -11.43
C CYS A 140 -7.67 2.33 -11.17
N LEU A 141 -7.82 2.90 -9.97
CA LEU A 141 -7.38 4.26 -9.68
C LEU A 141 -5.93 4.34 -9.19
N LYS A 142 -5.60 3.62 -8.11
CA LYS A 142 -4.34 3.78 -7.35
C LYS A 142 -3.04 3.61 -8.15
N PRO A 143 -2.84 2.52 -8.94
CA PRO A 143 -1.61 2.38 -9.72
C PRO A 143 -1.53 3.40 -10.88
N ASN A 144 -2.68 3.83 -11.39
CA ASN A 144 -2.77 4.60 -12.62
C ASN A 144 -2.63 6.11 -12.37
N ILE A 145 -3.20 6.63 -11.29
CA ILE A 145 -3.05 8.03 -10.91
C ILE A 145 -1.60 8.38 -10.56
N SER A 146 -0.89 7.47 -9.88
CA SER A 146 0.54 7.62 -9.57
C SER A 146 1.40 7.67 -10.85
N THR A 147 1.06 6.84 -11.84
CA THR A 147 1.69 6.88 -13.16
C THR A 147 1.44 8.20 -13.88
N MET A 148 0.22 8.76 -13.77
CA MET A 148 -0.08 10.08 -14.33
C MET A 148 0.75 11.20 -13.70
N VAL A 149 1.00 11.17 -12.38
CA VAL A 149 1.89 12.15 -11.73
C VAL A 149 3.29 12.11 -12.36
N GLY A 150 3.83 10.91 -12.59
CA GLY A 150 5.11 10.75 -13.26
C GLY A 150 5.12 11.29 -14.70
N GLY A 151 4.01 11.13 -15.41
CA GLY A 151 3.84 11.59 -16.79
C GLY A 151 3.65 13.10 -16.96
N LEU A 152 3.47 13.87 -15.88
CA LEU A 152 3.43 15.34 -15.92
C LEU A 152 4.81 15.98 -16.14
N TYR A 153 5.89 15.21 -15.97
CA TYR A 153 7.25 15.71 -16.03
C TYR A 153 8.01 15.02 -17.16
N ASN A 154 8.80 15.81 -17.90
CA ASN A 154 9.69 15.26 -18.92
C ASN A 154 10.81 14.44 -18.28
N GLN A 155 11.42 13.53 -19.05
CA GLN A 155 12.60 12.80 -18.58
C GLN A 155 13.72 13.78 -18.22
N GLY A 156 14.31 13.60 -17.04
CA GLY A 156 15.37 14.47 -16.51
C GLY A 156 14.88 15.75 -15.80
N ASP A 157 13.57 16.00 -15.71
CA ASP A 157 13.05 17.15 -14.97
C ASP A 157 13.27 16.98 -13.45
N ILE A 158 14.11 17.84 -12.87
CA ILE A 158 14.46 17.86 -11.45
C ILE A 158 13.26 18.11 -10.51
N ARG A 159 12.13 18.62 -11.04
CA ARG A 159 10.92 18.88 -10.27
C ARG A 159 10.10 17.62 -10.04
N ARG A 160 10.36 16.54 -10.78
CA ARG A 160 9.59 15.28 -10.70
C ARG A 160 9.55 14.72 -9.28
N ASP A 161 10.69 14.65 -8.59
CA ASP A 161 10.79 14.12 -7.23
C ASP A 161 10.05 15.00 -6.21
N LYS A 162 10.15 16.32 -6.37
CA LYS A 162 9.35 17.29 -5.58
C LYS A 162 7.86 17.14 -5.85
N GLY A 163 7.48 16.87 -7.10
CA GLY A 163 6.10 16.59 -7.51
C GLY A 163 5.53 15.36 -6.80
N PHE A 164 6.27 14.24 -6.77
CA PHE A 164 5.88 13.06 -6.00
C PHE A 164 5.82 13.33 -4.50
N SER A 165 6.70 14.19 -3.97
CA SER A 165 6.65 14.60 -2.55
C SER A 165 5.37 15.38 -2.23
N ILE A 166 4.97 16.32 -3.08
CA ILE A 166 3.70 17.06 -2.96
C ILE A 166 2.52 16.09 -3.03
N PHE A 167 2.53 15.19 -4.01
CA PHE A 167 1.48 14.17 -4.14
C PHE A 167 1.36 13.29 -2.88
N TYR A 168 2.49 12.88 -2.31
CA TYR A 168 2.54 12.09 -1.08
C TYR A 168 2.02 12.85 0.16
N ILE A 169 2.22 14.17 0.23
CA ILE A 169 1.59 15.01 1.27
C ILE A 169 0.07 14.92 1.16
N GLY A 170 -0.49 14.90 -0.05
CA GLY A 170 -1.95 14.79 -0.26
C GLY A 170 -2.51 13.49 0.27
N ILE A 171 -1.81 12.37 0.09
CA ILE A 171 -2.19 11.06 0.62
C ILE A 171 -2.31 11.10 2.15
N ASN A 172 -1.29 11.63 2.82
CA ASN A 172 -1.25 11.69 4.28
C ASN A 172 -2.24 12.70 4.85
N LEU A 173 -2.40 13.85 4.20
CA LEU A 173 -3.40 14.83 4.58
C LEU A 173 -4.81 14.24 4.48
N GLY A 174 -5.13 13.54 3.38
CA GLY A 174 -6.41 12.84 3.22
C GLY A 174 -6.65 11.82 4.34
N SER A 175 -5.64 11.01 4.67
CA SER A 175 -5.71 10.02 5.76
C SER A 175 -5.97 10.65 7.14
N LEU A 176 -5.22 11.70 7.49
CA LEU A 176 -5.36 12.42 8.76
C LEU A 176 -6.75 13.08 8.89
N LEU A 177 -7.19 13.76 7.83
CA LEU A 177 -8.49 14.40 7.82
C LEU A 177 -9.61 13.36 7.92
N ALA A 178 -9.52 12.26 7.20
CA ALA A 178 -10.56 11.24 7.21
C ALA A 178 -10.75 10.57 8.57
N THR A 179 -9.65 10.10 9.16
CA THR A 179 -9.67 9.45 10.48
C THR A 179 -10.20 10.38 11.57
N THR A 180 -9.95 11.69 11.42
CA THR A 180 -10.51 12.72 12.31
C THR A 180 -12.00 12.96 12.05
N PHE A 181 -12.37 13.41 10.85
CA PHE A 181 -13.73 13.85 10.56
C PHE A 181 -14.74 12.70 10.55
N ILE A 182 -14.40 11.54 9.98
CA ILE A 182 -15.31 10.39 10.00
C ILE A 182 -15.46 9.83 11.42
N GLY A 183 -14.40 9.86 12.24
CA GLY A 183 -14.50 9.52 13.66
C GLY A 183 -15.50 10.40 14.40
N LEU A 184 -15.44 11.72 14.21
CA LEU A 184 -16.38 12.68 14.81
C LEU A 184 -17.82 12.49 14.29
N ILE A 185 -17.97 12.25 12.98
CA ILE A 185 -19.28 12.03 12.36
C ILE A 185 -19.93 10.75 12.87
N VAL A 186 -19.17 9.67 13.03
CA VAL A 186 -19.70 8.43 13.58
C VAL A 186 -20.13 8.60 15.04
N ALA A 187 -19.36 9.35 15.83
CA ALA A 187 -19.70 9.62 17.22
C ALA A 187 -21.03 10.38 17.38
N GLU A 188 -21.35 11.29 16.44
CA GLU A 188 -22.55 12.13 16.51
C GLU A 188 -23.75 11.55 15.72
N TRP A 189 -23.50 10.98 14.54
CA TRP A 189 -24.54 10.60 13.57
C TRP A 189 -24.52 9.11 13.18
N GLY A 190 -23.61 8.33 13.75
CA GLY A 190 -23.57 6.88 13.59
C GLY A 190 -22.80 6.36 12.37
N TRP A 191 -22.69 5.03 12.29
CA TRP A 191 -21.82 4.32 11.33
C TRP A 191 -22.08 4.69 9.87
N HIS A 192 -23.34 4.67 9.46
CA HIS A 192 -23.73 4.86 8.07
C HIS A 192 -23.59 6.32 7.61
N ALA A 193 -23.66 7.29 8.52
CA ALA A 193 -23.26 8.67 8.25
C ALA A 193 -21.75 8.77 7.97
N GLY A 194 -20.93 8.00 8.71
CA GLY A 194 -19.49 7.85 8.46
C GLY A 194 -19.19 7.27 7.08
N PHE A 195 -19.84 6.15 6.72
CA PHE A 195 -19.71 5.55 5.39
C PHE A 195 -20.21 6.47 4.27
N GLY A 196 -21.35 7.14 4.47
CA GLY A 196 -21.90 8.12 3.53
C GLY A 196 -20.97 9.32 3.31
N THR A 197 -20.33 9.80 4.37
CA THR A 197 -19.33 10.89 4.27
C THR A 197 -18.12 10.46 3.44
N ALA A 198 -17.65 9.22 3.59
CA ALA A 198 -16.62 8.68 2.70
C ALA A 198 -17.09 8.67 1.23
N GLY A 199 -18.36 8.36 0.96
CA GLY A 199 -18.96 8.45 -0.37
C GLY A 199 -18.98 9.88 -0.95
N ILE A 200 -19.37 10.86 -0.13
CA ILE A 200 -19.37 12.28 -0.51
C ILE A 200 -17.95 12.77 -0.80
N ALA A 201 -16.99 12.40 0.05
CA ALA A 201 -15.58 12.70 -0.15
C ALA A 201 -15.07 12.14 -1.49
N MET A 202 -15.36 10.87 -1.80
CA MET A 202 -14.98 10.26 -3.07
C MET A 202 -15.63 10.98 -4.27
N LEU A 203 -16.88 11.43 -4.14
CA LEU A 203 -17.55 12.24 -5.17
C LEU A 203 -16.81 13.56 -5.41
N PHE A 204 -16.32 14.24 -4.38
CA PHE A 204 -15.47 15.41 -4.58
C PHE A 204 -14.20 15.08 -5.34
N GLY A 205 -13.52 13.96 -5.02
CA GLY A 205 -12.36 13.48 -5.77
C GLY A 205 -12.65 13.30 -7.26
N LEU A 206 -13.80 12.70 -7.59
CA LEU A 206 -14.28 12.54 -8.96
C LEU A 206 -14.58 13.88 -9.64
N LEU A 207 -15.24 14.81 -8.96
CA LEU A 207 -15.56 16.14 -9.50
C LEU A 207 -14.29 16.95 -9.79
N PHE A 208 -13.30 16.92 -8.89
CA PHE A 208 -11.98 17.53 -9.13
C PHE A 208 -11.29 16.92 -10.35
N TYR A 209 -11.36 15.59 -10.48
CA TYR A 209 -10.77 14.90 -11.62
C TYR A 209 -11.44 15.30 -12.95
N LEU A 210 -12.78 15.30 -13.00
CA LEU A 210 -13.56 15.70 -14.16
C LEU A 210 -13.30 17.16 -14.56
N GLY A 211 -13.37 18.10 -13.60
CA GLY A 211 -13.10 19.52 -13.85
C GLY A 211 -11.65 19.81 -14.24
N GLY A 212 -10.72 18.94 -13.83
CA GLY A 212 -9.29 19.06 -14.07
C GLY A 212 -8.76 18.38 -15.33
N GLN A 213 -9.58 17.62 -16.08
CA GLN A 213 -9.12 16.86 -17.26
C GLN A 213 -8.47 17.73 -18.34
N LYS A 214 -8.88 19.00 -18.46
CA LYS A 214 -8.27 19.99 -19.36
C LYS A 214 -6.79 20.28 -19.06
N TYR A 215 -6.32 19.97 -17.86
CA TYR A 215 -4.91 20.11 -17.45
C TYR A 215 -4.12 18.81 -17.57
N LEU A 216 -4.75 17.73 -18.05
CA LEU A 216 -4.16 16.39 -18.16
C LEU A 216 -4.15 15.90 -19.62
N THR A 217 -4.25 16.80 -20.61
CA THR A 217 -4.46 16.47 -22.04
C THR A 217 -3.43 15.49 -22.59
N GLU A 218 -2.17 15.60 -22.19
CA GLU A 218 -1.06 14.78 -22.70
C GLU A 218 -0.70 13.57 -21.83
N VAL A 219 -1.33 13.42 -20.67
CA VAL A 219 -0.93 12.45 -19.64
C VAL A 219 -1.94 11.31 -19.54
N GLY A 220 -1.45 10.07 -19.51
CA GLY A 220 -2.28 8.89 -19.29
C GLY A 220 -3.26 8.59 -20.44
N ASN A 221 -2.94 9.06 -21.65
CA ASN A 221 -3.74 8.79 -22.85
C ASN A 221 -3.73 7.29 -23.20
N ARG A 222 -4.62 6.90 -24.12
CA ARG A 222 -4.67 5.51 -24.59
C ARG A 222 -3.31 5.09 -25.13
N PRO A 223 -2.81 3.90 -24.74
CA PRO A 223 -1.50 3.42 -25.17
C PRO A 223 -1.46 3.22 -26.69
N THR A 224 -0.40 3.72 -27.32
CA THR A 224 -0.13 3.53 -28.75
C THR A 224 0.28 2.09 -29.06
N LEU A 225 0.36 1.73 -30.35
CA LEU A 225 0.85 0.41 -30.75
C LEU A 225 2.32 0.17 -30.36
N GLU A 226 3.13 1.24 -30.22
CA GLU A 226 4.52 1.15 -29.76
C GLU A 226 4.59 0.97 -28.25
N ASP A 227 3.75 1.68 -27.48
CA ASP A 227 3.67 1.50 -26.02
C ASP A 227 3.30 0.06 -25.65
N LYS A 228 2.37 -0.55 -26.41
CA LYS A 228 1.97 -1.96 -26.22
C LYS A 228 3.07 -2.96 -26.54
N LYS A 229 4.08 -2.57 -27.33
CA LYS A 229 5.27 -3.38 -27.62
C LYS A 229 6.39 -3.13 -26.61
N SER A 230 6.33 -2.06 -25.83
CA SER A 230 7.31 -1.72 -24.80
C SER A 230 7.08 -2.58 -23.55
N GLY A 231 8.08 -3.38 -23.17
CA GLY A 231 8.01 -4.30 -22.03
C GLY A 231 7.50 -5.71 -22.38
N GLU A 232 7.85 -6.67 -21.54
CA GLU A 232 7.40 -8.06 -21.70
C GLU A 232 5.96 -8.24 -21.21
N SER A 233 5.09 -8.74 -22.08
CA SER A 233 3.70 -9.05 -21.73
C SER A 233 3.62 -10.27 -20.81
N LEU A 234 2.82 -10.19 -19.73
CA LEU A 234 2.46 -11.35 -18.89
C LEU A 234 2.04 -12.58 -19.69
N MET A 235 1.30 -12.39 -20.78
CA MET A 235 0.85 -13.49 -21.63
C MET A 235 2.02 -14.22 -22.31
N LYS A 236 3.09 -13.48 -22.66
CA LYS A 236 4.31 -14.08 -23.20
C LYS A 236 5.05 -14.85 -22.12
N VAL A 237 5.21 -14.28 -20.92
CA VAL A 237 5.86 -14.97 -19.79
C VAL A 237 5.14 -16.28 -19.44
N PHE A 238 3.80 -16.29 -19.40
CA PHE A 238 3.02 -17.52 -19.18
C PHE A 238 3.06 -18.47 -20.38
N SER A 239 3.11 -17.98 -21.62
CA SER A 239 3.31 -18.84 -22.79
C SER A 239 4.66 -19.55 -22.74
N ASP A 240 5.71 -18.84 -22.33
CA ASP A 240 7.05 -19.40 -22.20
C ASP A 240 7.15 -20.36 -21.01
N LEU A 241 6.35 -20.14 -19.95
CA LEU A 241 6.21 -21.09 -18.84
C LEU A 241 5.71 -22.46 -19.34
N LEU A 242 4.66 -22.47 -20.18
CA LEU A 242 4.10 -23.71 -20.74
C LEU A 242 5.11 -24.50 -21.59
N LYS A 243 6.07 -23.79 -22.22
CA LYS A 243 7.14 -24.40 -23.03
C LYS A 243 8.33 -24.88 -22.21
N SER A 244 8.37 -24.55 -20.91
CA SER A 244 9.51 -24.79 -20.05
C SER A 244 9.25 -25.98 -19.11
N PRO A 245 9.69 -27.21 -19.45
CA PRO A 245 9.18 -28.43 -18.83
C PRO A 245 9.39 -28.48 -17.30
N VAL A 246 10.56 -28.09 -16.81
CA VAL A 246 10.87 -28.10 -15.36
C VAL A 246 10.00 -27.09 -14.61
N GLN A 247 9.97 -25.83 -15.04
CA GLN A 247 9.19 -24.78 -14.41
C GLN A 247 7.69 -25.07 -14.49
N PHE A 248 7.22 -25.62 -15.61
CA PHE A 248 5.83 -26.02 -15.79
C PHE A 248 5.43 -27.11 -14.79
N VAL A 249 6.24 -28.16 -14.64
CA VAL A 249 5.97 -29.24 -13.67
C VAL A 249 5.96 -28.71 -12.23
N ILE A 250 6.90 -27.83 -11.87
CA ILE A 250 6.91 -27.19 -10.54
C ILE A 250 5.61 -26.42 -10.30
N VAL A 251 5.20 -25.57 -11.24
CA VAL A 251 3.96 -24.78 -11.11
C VAL A 251 2.73 -25.68 -11.08
N LEU A 252 2.70 -26.76 -11.86
CA LEU A 252 1.60 -27.72 -11.85
C LEU A 252 1.45 -28.41 -10.49
N ILE A 253 2.57 -28.81 -9.88
CA ILE A 253 2.59 -29.37 -8.52
C ILE A 253 2.10 -28.33 -7.50
N MET A 254 2.60 -27.09 -7.59
CA MET A 254 2.14 -26.01 -6.69
C MET A 254 0.64 -25.72 -6.84
N LEU A 255 0.12 -25.74 -8.06
CA LEU A 255 -1.31 -25.58 -8.33
C LEU A 255 -2.14 -26.74 -7.76
N ALA A 256 -1.67 -27.99 -7.88
CA ALA A 256 -2.33 -29.14 -7.25
C ALA A 256 -2.34 -29.00 -5.72
N VAL A 257 -1.21 -28.61 -5.12
CA VAL A 257 -1.07 -28.34 -3.67
C VAL A 257 -1.96 -27.19 -3.21
N SER A 258 -2.26 -26.23 -4.09
CA SER A 258 -3.13 -25.09 -3.78
C SER A 258 -4.57 -25.48 -3.45
N PHE A 259 -5.00 -26.70 -3.79
CA PHE A 259 -6.31 -27.24 -3.41
C PHE A 259 -6.33 -27.94 -2.04
N LEU A 260 -5.17 -28.16 -1.38
CA LEU A 260 -5.13 -28.77 -0.05
C LEU A 260 -5.97 -28.03 1.01
N PRO A 261 -6.04 -26.68 1.05
CA PRO A 261 -6.90 -25.98 2.00
C PRO A 261 -8.38 -26.33 1.85
N ALA A 262 -8.87 -26.63 0.64
CA ALA A 262 -10.28 -27.00 0.44
C ALA A 262 -10.69 -28.24 1.25
N ILE A 263 -9.72 -29.13 1.48
CA ILE A 263 -9.87 -30.43 2.16
C ILE A 263 -9.46 -30.32 3.64
N THR A 264 -8.38 -29.59 3.94
CA THR A 264 -7.74 -29.57 5.26
C THR A 264 -8.23 -28.46 6.18
N PHE A 265 -8.66 -27.32 5.62
CA PHE A 265 -9.09 -26.18 6.43
C PHE A 265 -10.60 -26.30 6.70
N THR A 266 -10.98 -26.04 7.95
CA THR A 266 -12.37 -26.06 8.42
C THR A 266 -13.01 -24.67 8.47
N SER A 267 -12.21 -23.60 8.32
CA SER A 267 -12.67 -22.22 8.33
C SER A 267 -13.52 -21.88 7.09
N VAL A 268 -14.39 -20.88 7.23
CA VAL A 268 -15.28 -20.41 6.15
C VAL A 268 -14.51 -19.81 4.97
N ASP A 269 -13.29 -19.33 5.19
CA ASP A 269 -12.43 -18.69 4.19
C ASP A 269 -11.46 -19.65 3.48
N LYS A 270 -11.62 -20.97 3.65
CA LYS A 270 -10.77 -21.99 3.00
C LYS A 270 -10.67 -21.82 1.49
N TRP A 271 -11.74 -21.40 0.81
CA TRP A 271 -11.72 -21.11 -0.62
C TRP A 271 -10.91 -19.85 -0.97
N GLY A 272 -10.84 -18.89 -0.06
CA GLY A 272 -9.92 -17.76 -0.13
C GLY A 272 -8.47 -18.23 -0.12
N TYR A 273 -8.11 -19.18 0.76
CA TYR A 273 -6.77 -19.78 0.78
C TYR A 273 -6.44 -20.56 -0.50
N VAL A 274 -7.41 -21.29 -1.07
CA VAL A 274 -7.23 -21.94 -2.38
C VAL A 274 -6.89 -20.90 -3.45
N ALA A 275 -7.66 -19.82 -3.55
CA ALA A 275 -7.42 -18.74 -4.50
C ALA A 275 -6.06 -18.05 -4.27
N LEU A 276 -5.69 -17.81 -3.01
CA LEU A 276 -4.41 -17.24 -2.62
C LEU A 276 -3.23 -18.13 -3.03
N PHE A 277 -3.32 -19.45 -2.79
CA PHE A 277 -2.25 -20.38 -3.15
C PHE A 277 -2.13 -20.56 -4.66
N ILE A 278 -3.25 -20.54 -5.41
CA ILE A 278 -3.22 -20.47 -6.87
C ILE A 278 -2.50 -19.19 -7.31
N PHE A 279 -2.84 -18.04 -6.75
CA PHE A 279 -2.19 -16.77 -7.05
C PHE A 279 -0.67 -16.81 -6.78
N ILE A 280 -0.25 -17.29 -5.60
CA ILE A 280 1.18 -17.42 -5.25
C ILE A 280 1.89 -18.39 -6.20
N SER A 281 1.24 -19.50 -6.59
CA SER A 281 1.79 -20.45 -7.57
C SER A 281 2.04 -19.79 -8.93
N LEU A 282 1.09 -19.00 -9.42
CA LEU A 282 1.21 -18.28 -10.69
C LEU A 282 2.28 -17.19 -10.63
N VAL A 283 2.32 -16.41 -9.56
CA VAL A 283 3.36 -15.39 -9.35
C VAL A 283 4.74 -16.03 -9.26
N THR A 284 4.89 -17.12 -8.51
CA THR A 284 6.15 -17.86 -8.40
C THR A 284 6.60 -18.40 -9.76
N GLY A 285 5.66 -18.97 -10.53
CA GLY A 285 5.90 -19.40 -11.91
C GLY A 285 6.42 -18.27 -12.80
N MET A 286 5.78 -17.10 -12.74
CA MET A 286 6.21 -15.90 -13.45
C MET A 286 7.61 -15.47 -13.03
N LEU A 287 7.90 -15.41 -11.72
CA LEU A 287 9.22 -15.01 -11.20
C LEU A 287 10.33 -15.99 -11.60
N MET A 288 10.05 -17.30 -11.61
CA MET A 288 10.99 -18.31 -12.11
C MET A 288 11.31 -18.12 -13.59
N MET A 289 10.29 -17.79 -14.40
CA MET A 289 10.48 -17.53 -15.83
C MET A 289 11.27 -16.25 -16.08
N ILE A 290 10.99 -15.18 -15.32
CA ILE A 290 11.77 -13.96 -15.36
C ILE A 290 13.23 -14.26 -15.02
N TYR A 291 13.51 -14.97 -13.92
CA TYR A 291 14.88 -15.32 -13.55
C TYR A 291 15.59 -16.14 -14.63
N LYS A 292 14.91 -17.13 -15.22
CA LYS A 292 15.44 -17.98 -16.29
C LYS A 292 15.78 -17.17 -17.54
N SER A 293 14.98 -16.17 -17.88
CA SER A 293 15.19 -15.36 -19.07
C SER A 293 16.33 -14.35 -18.93
N LEU A 294 16.83 -14.08 -17.72
CA LEU A 294 17.97 -13.19 -17.53
C LEU A 294 19.26 -13.84 -18.04
N GLU A 295 20.04 -13.09 -18.81
CA GLU A 295 21.23 -13.61 -19.48
C GLU A 295 22.48 -13.44 -18.62
N SER A 296 22.63 -12.27 -17.98
CA SER A 296 23.82 -11.95 -17.20
C SER A 296 23.71 -12.38 -15.74
N LYS A 297 24.86 -12.76 -15.15
CA LYS A 297 24.97 -13.06 -13.71
C LYS A 297 24.59 -11.85 -12.84
N ILE A 298 24.97 -10.65 -13.27
CA ILE A 298 24.64 -9.39 -12.58
C ILE A 298 23.12 -9.21 -12.47
N GLN A 299 22.38 -9.39 -13.56
CA GLN A 299 20.91 -9.29 -13.54
C GLN A 299 20.29 -10.35 -12.63
N LYS A 300 20.79 -11.59 -12.67
CA LYS A 300 20.31 -12.68 -11.80
C LYS A 300 20.54 -12.37 -10.32
N ASP A 301 21.71 -11.87 -9.97
CA ASP A 301 22.05 -11.51 -8.59
C ASP A 301 21.17 -10.35 -8.09
N ARG A 302 21.02 -9.29 -8.89
CA ARG A 302 20.11 -8.17 -8.57
C ARG A 302 18.67 -8.66 -8.39
N PHE A 303 18.20 -9.52 -9.29
CA PHE A 303 16.86 -10.08 -9.19
C PHE A 303 16.66 -10.92 -7.94
N LEU A 304 17.65 -11.74 -7.53
CA LEU A 304 17.57 -12.52 -6.30
C LEU A 304 17.46 -11.63 -5.05
N VAL A 305 18.25 -10.55 -4.97
CA VAL A 305 18.15 -9.62 -3.83
C VAL A 305 16.83 -8.86 -3.84
N LEU A 306 16.31 -8.52 -5.02
CA LEU A 306 14.97 -7.95 -5.17
C LEU A 306 13.90 -8.89 -4.63
N LEU A 307 13.96 -10.19 -4.92
CA LEU A 307 13.02 -11.15 -4.34
C LEU A 307 13.15 -11.24 -2.82
N LEU A 308 14.38 -11.19 -2.29
CA LEU A 308 14.62 -11.21 -0.85
C LEU A 308 14.07 -9.95 -0.16
N SER A 309 14.09 -8.79 -0.81
CA SER A 309 13.53 -7.58 -0.24
C SER A 309 12.00 -7.63 -0.12
N PHE A 310 11.30 -8.40 -0.96
CA PHE A 310 9.85 -8.60 -0.81
C PHE A 310 9.49 -9.33 0.49
N PHE A 311 10.35 -10.20 1.01
CA PHE A 311 10.11 -10.79 2.35
C PHE A 311 10.20 -9.72 3.45
N ILE A 312 11.14 -8.78 3.34
CA ILE A 312 11.23 -7.66 4.28
C ILE A 312 9.96 -6.80 4.21
N VAL A 313 9.45 -6.55 3.01
CA VAL A 313 8.18 -5.83 2.79
C VAL A 313 7.00 -6.56 3.43
N ILE A 314 6.86 -7.89 3.22
CA ILE A 314 5.79 -8.69 3.82
C ILE A 314 5.85 -8.65 5.34
N VAL A 315 7.05 -8.81 5.94
CA VAL A 315 7.23 -8.77 7.40
C VAL A 315 6.89 -7.39 7.96
N PHE A 316 7.36 -6.33 7.32
CA PHE A 316 7.08 -4.96 7.73
C PHE A 316 5.56 -4.70 7.71
N TRP A 317 4.88 -4.95 6.59
CA TRP A 317 3.45 -4.69 6.48
C TRP A 317 2.59 -5.67 7.30
N GLY A 318 3.05 -6.91 7.53
CA GLY A 318 2.39 -7.87 8.41
C GLY A 318 2.31 -7.43 9.87
N ALA A 319 3.27 -6.64 10.32
CA ALA A 319 3.23 -6.00 11.62
C ALA A 319 2.55 -4.61 11.55
N PHE A 320 2.90 -3.78 10.58
CA PHE A 320 2.38 -2.42 10.46
C PHE A 320 0.86 -2.37 10.27
N GLU A 321 0.29 -3.27 9.46
CA GLU A 321 -1.15 -3.26 9.14
C GLU A 321 -2.05 -3.71 10.31
N GLN A 322 -1.48 -4.07 11.46
CA GLN A 322 -2.24 -4.26 12.71
C GLN A 322 -2.95 -2.98 13.16
N ALA A 323 -2.48 -1.81 12.73
CA ALA A 323 -3.05 -0.50 13.05
C ALA A 323 -4.56 -0.42 12.79
N GLY A 324 -5.02 -0.92 11.64
CA GLY A 324 -6.45 -0.97 11.29
C GLY A 324 -7.17 -2.26 11.71
N GLY A 325 -6.44 -3.23 12.26
CA GLY A 325 -6.94 -4.51 12.74
C GLY A 325 -6.89 -4.59 14.26
N LEU A 326 -6.03 -5.47 14.80
CA LEU A 326 -5.96 -5.77 16.23
C LEU A 326 -5.70 -4.53 17.11
N MET A 327 -4.91 -3.56 16.66
CA MET A 327 -4.71 -2.34 17.43
C MET A 327 -5.98 -1.48 17.49
N SER A 328 -6.79 -1.51 16.44
CA SER A 328 -8.06 -0.79 16.38
C SER A 328 -9.08 -1.39 17.36
N THR A 329 -9.19 -2.72 17.40
CA THR A 329 -10.09 -3.43 18.33
C THR A 329 -9.64 -3.26 19.78
N TYR A 330 -8.33 -3.32 20.02
CA TYR A 330 -7.73 -3.03 21.33
C TYR A 330 -8.01 -1.59 21.79
N THR A 331 -7.90 -0.63 20.87
CA THR A 331 -8.20 0.79 21.16
C THR A 331 -9.66 0.97 21.59
N GLU A 332 -10.59 0.34 20.87
CA GLU A 332 -12.02 0.42 21.16
C GLU A 332 -12.38 -0.22 22.51
N THR A 333 -11.82 -1.39 22.81
CA THR A 333 -12.33 -2.24 23.90
C THR A 333 -11.52 -2.16 25.20
N LYS A 334 -10.24 -1.77 25.13
CA LYS A 334 -9.28 -1.89 26.26
C LYS A 334 -8.52 -0.61 26.60
N THR A 335 -8.72 0.46 25.85
CA THR A 335 -8.00 1.72 26.05
C THR A 335 -8.91 2.75 26.72
N ASP A 336 -8.41 3.46 27.72
CA ASP A 336 -9.06 4.66 28.21
C ASP A 336 -8.84 5.80 27.21
N ARG A 337 -9.90 6.16 26.50
CA ARG A 337 -9.91 7.18 25.46
C ARG A 337 -10.44 8.53 25.96
N VAL A 338 -10.74 8.68 27.25
CA VAL A 338 -11.24 9.95 27.80
C VAL A 338 -10.08 10.92 27.99
N LEU A 339 -10.15 12.06 27.31
CA LEU A 339 -9.19 13.16 27.42
C LEU A 339 -9.94 14.46 27.71
N PHE A 340 -9.61 15.13 28.82
CA PHE A 340 -10.30 16.36 29.27
C PHE A 340 -11.83 16.22 29.38
N GLY A 341 -12.33 15.03 29.73
CA GLY A 341 -13.76 14.75 29.87
C GLY A 341 -14.48 14.41 28.55
N TRP A 342 -13.76 14.33 27.43
CA TRP A 342 -14.29 13.92 26.14
C TRP A 342 -13.71 12.57 25.71
N GLU A 343 -14.55 11.63 25.29
CA GLU A 343 -14.09 10.34 24.77
C GLU A 343 -13.67 10.48 23.31
N ILE A 344 -12.39 10.25 23.04
CA ILE A 344 -11.81 10.33 21.69
C ILE A 344 -12.30 9.14 20.86
N PRO A 345 -12.97 9.34 19.71
CA PRO A 345 -13.34 8.26 18.80
C PRO A 345 -12.13 7.42 18.36
N THR A 346 -12.24 6.10 18.45
CA THR A 346 -11.19 5.14 18.07
C THR A 346 -10.59 5.39 16.68
N PRO A 347 -11.38 5.72 15.63
CA PRO A 347 -10.82 6.00 14.30
C PRO A 347 -9.73 7.08 14.30
N MET A 348 -9.78 8.04 15.22
CA MET A 348 -8.82 9.15 15.29
C MET A 348 -7.40 8.69 15.65
N PHE A 349 -7.25 7.57 16.35
CA PHE A 349 -5.93 7.01 16.65
C PHE A 349 -5.19 6.55 15.40
N GLN A 350 -5.90 6.10 14.36
CA GLN A 350 -5.28 5.74 13.08
C GLN A 350 -4.70 6.99 12.38
N GLY A 351 -5.24 8.18 12.65
CA GLY A 351 -4.72 9.45 12.16
C GLY A 351 -3.35 9.83 12.74
N LEU A 352 -2.94 9.24 13.86
CA LEU A 352 -1.61 9.48 14.45
C LEU A 352 -0.49 9.12 13.47
N ASN A 353 -0.64 8.04 12.70
CA ASN A 353 0.37 7.65 11.72
C ASN A 353 0.58 8.77 10.68
N ALA A 354 -0.49 9.23 10.04
CA ALA A 354 -0.44 10.29 9.04
C ALA A 354 0.05 11.63 9.62
N GLY A 355 -0.39 11.97 10.83
CA GLY A 355 0.09 13.15 11.56
C GLY A 355 1.59 13.09 11.82
N PHE A 356 2.11 11.97 12.32
CA PHE A 356 3.54 11.79 12.53
C PHE A 356 4.34 11.77 11.23
N ILE A 357 3.78 11.27 10.12
CA ILE A 357 4.45 11.36 8.81
C ILE A 357 4.65 12.82 8.43
N LEU A 358 3.59 13.63 8.50
CA LEU A 358 3.66 15.06 8.15
C LEU A 358 4.64 15.83 9.05
N LEU A 359 4.72 15.48 10.33
CA LEU A 359 5.62 16.13 11.29
C LEU A 359 7.08 15.66 11.19
N LEU A 360 7.31 14.37 10.93
CA LEU A 360 8.62 13.73 11.10
C LEU A 360 9.32 13.35 9.79
N ALA A 361 8.65 13.38 8.64
CA ALA A 361 9.23 12.95 7.36
C ALA A 361 10.58 13.64 7.06
N VAL A 362 10.62 14.97 7.17
CA VAL A 362 11.85 15.76 6.95
C VAL A 362 12.92 15.42 7.98
N TRP A 363 12.54 15.21 9.24
CA TRP A 363 13.47 14.89 10.31
C TRP A 363 14.12 13.52 10.12
N VAL A 364 13.33 12.49 9.82
CA VAL A 364 13.83 11.13 9.54
C VAL A 364 14.69 11.10 8.27
N ALA A 365 14.26 11.79 7.20
CA ALA A 365 15.07 11.93 5.98
C ALA A 365 16.44 12.55 6.28
N ASN A 366 16.48 13.59 7.13
CA ASN A 366 17.73 14.24 7.55
C ASN A 366 18.63 13.33 8.39
N ILE A 367 18.08 12.42 9.20
CA ILE A 367 18.88 11.42 9.93
C ILE A 367 19.62 10.53 8.93
N TRP A 368 18.92 10.02 7.93
CA TRP A 368 19.50 9.17 6.90
C TRP A 368 20.50 9.92 6.01
N ALA A 369 20.21 11.16 5.64
CA ALA A 369 21.13 12.01 4.90
C ALA A 369 22.42 12.29 5.68
N LYS A 370 22.30 12.72 6.95
CA LYS A 370 23.46 12.95 7.84
C LYS A 370 24.29 11.68 8.05
N ARG A 371 23.65 10.51 8.10
CA ARG A 371 24.32 9.21 8.21
C ARG A 371 25.14 8.91 6.94
N LYS A 372 24.55 9.11 5.76
CA LYS A 372 25.22 8.96 4.45
C LYS A 372 26.41 9.92 4.33
N LEU A 373 26.25 11.20 4.69
CA LEU A 373 27.32 12.21 4.69
C LEU A 373 28.49 11.87 5.64
N LYS A 374 28.24 11.11 6.70
CA LYS A 374 29.28 10.60 7.61
C LYS A 374 29.90 9.28 7.16
N ASN A 375 29.68 8.86 5.91
CA ASN A 375 30.12 7.57 5.35
C ASN A 375 29.70 6.36 6.20
N LYS A 376 28.58 6.47 6.94
CA LYS A 376 27.99 5.36 7.68
C LYS A 376 26.99 4.62 6.80
N GLU A 377 26.80 3.33 7.10
CA GLU A 377 25.91 2.47 6.32
C GLU A 377 24.49 3.04 6.21
N ALA A 378 24.00 3.19 4.98
CA ALA A 378 22.71 3.81 4.66
C ALA A 378 22.07 3.23 3.38
N SER A 379 22.45 2.01 2.98
CA SER A 379 21.81 1.29 1.86
C SER A 379 20.32 1.08 2.09
N ALA A 380 19.55 0.82 1.02
CA ALA A 380 18.11 0.59 1.14
C ALA A 380 17.81 -0.62 2.04
N LEU A 381 18.51 -1.75 1.85
CA LEU A 381 18.32 -2.95 2.68
C LEU A 381 18.58 -2.69 4.17
N PHE A 382 19.62 -1.88 4.49
CA PHE A 382 19.90 -1.52 5.87
C PHE A 382 18.78 -0.66 6.47
N LYS A 383 18.31 0.34 5.71
CA LYS A 383 17.20 1.21 6.11
C LYS A 383 15.88 0.45 6.30
N MET A 384 15.57 -0.49 5.40
CA MET A 384 14.40 -1.36 5.51
C MET A 384 14.49 -2.27 6.74
N ALA A 385 15.66 -2.87 7.00
CA ALA A 385 15.88 -3.69 8.19
C ALA A 385 15.75 -2.86 9.48
N MET A 386 16.39 -1.69 9.54
CA MET A 386 16.25 -0.77 10.67
C MET A 386 14.81 -0.30 10.86
N GLY A 387 14.10 0.01 9.77
CA GLY A 387 12.69 0.38 9.82
C GLY A 387 11.81 -0.72 10.41
N THR A 388 12.08 -1.98 10.02
CA THR A 388 11.40 -3.17 10.57
C THR A 388 11.69 -3.36 12.05
N ILE A 389 12.92 -3.14 12.51
CA ILE A 389 13.28 -3.19 13.93
C ILE A 389 12.55 -2.10 14.70
N ILE A 390 12.60 -0.84 14.22
CA ILE A 390 11.98 0.31 14.92
C ILE A 390 10.47 0.12 15.03
N MET A 391 9.81 -0.30 13.95
CA MET A 391 8.39 -0.64 13.98
C MET A 391 8.11 -1.79 14.96
N GLY A 392 8.93 -2.85 14.95
CA GLY A 392 8.85 -3.95 15.91
C GLY A 392 8.91 -3.50 17.37
N LEU A 393 9.83 -2.58 17.68
CA LEU A 393 9.96 -2.00 19.02
C LEU A 393 8.73 -1.17 19.43
N GLY A 394 7.95 -0.65 18.47
CA GLY A 394 6.68 0.01 18.74
C GLY A 394 5.66 -0.90 19.44
N PHE A 395 5.68 -2.20 19.14
CA PHE A 395 4.82 -3.19 19.80
C PHE A 395 5.17 -3.45 21.28
N ILE A 396 6.34 -3.02 21.77
CA ILE A 396 6.65 -3.04 23.21
C ILE A 396 5.65 -2.14 23.95
N PHE A 397 5.28 -0.99 23.39
CA PHE A 397 4.27 -0.13 24.01
C PHE A 397 2.90 -0.80 24.03
N MET A 398 2.57 -1.61 23.03
CA MET A 398 1.35 -2.42 23.06
C MET A 398 1.40 -3.53 24.12
N VAL A 399 2.57 -4.15 24.34
CA VAL A 399 2.76 -5.10 25.46
C VAL A 399 2.56 -4.40 26.81
N PHE A 400 3.06 -3.17 26.98
CA PHE A 400 2.79 -2.37 28.16
C PHE A 400 1.32 -2.01 28.29
N ALA A 401 0.65 -1.65 27.19
CA ALA A 401 -0.79 -1.41 27.19
C ALA A 401 -1.56 -2.63 27.72
N VAL A 402 -1.26 -3.84 27.22
CA VAL A 402 -1.94 -5.06 27.68
C VAL A 402 -1.67 -5.32 29.17
N THR A 403 -0.45 -5.06 29.64
CA THR A 403 -0.08 -5.21 31.05
C THR A 403 -0.84 -4.21 31.94
N ASP A 404 -0.99 -2.99 31.46
CA ASP A 404 -1.76 -1.91 32.10
C ASP A 404 -3.24 -2.29 32.20
N TYR A 405 -3.83 -2.77 31.09
CA TYR A 405 -5.19 -3.29 31.05
C TYR A 405 -5.40 -4.45 32.03
N ASN A 406 -4.50 -5.43 32.07
CA ASN A 406 -4.60 -6.56 32.99
C ASN A 406 -4.53 -6.15 34.47
N THR A 407 -3.89 -5.01 34.76
CA THR A 407 -3.71 -4.51 36.13
C THR A 407 -4.87 -3.61 36.56
N TYR A 408 -5.34 -2.72 35.67
CA TYR A 408 -6.28 -1.65 36.02
C TYR A 408 -7.65 -1.76 35.32
N GLY A 409 -7.83 -2.73 34.42
CA GLY A 409 -9.05 -2.92 33.62
C GLY A 409 -9.19 -1.98 32.41
N LYS A 410 -8.31 -0.98 32.29
CA LYS A 410 -8.13 -0.12 31.10
C LYS A 410 -6.65 0.21 30.95
N SER A 411 -6.22 0.47 29.71
CA SER A 411 -4.85 0.89 29.40
C SER A 411 -4.78 2.35 29.00
N SER A 412 -3.68 3.02 29.32
CA SER A 412 -3.49 4.42 28.92
C SER A 412 -3.35 4.58 27.40
N MET A 413 -4.03 5.59 26.84
CA MET A 413 -3.91 5.94 25.41
C MET A 413 -2.47 6.33 24.98
N ILE A 414 -1.60 6.72 25.91
CA ILE A 414 -0.21 7.11 25.60
C ILE A 414 0.57 5.95 24.97
N TRP A 415 0.26 4.70 25.34
CA TRP A 415 0.90 3.53 24.78
C TRP A 415 0.62 3.39 23.29
N LEU A 416 -0.61 3.67 22.86
CA LEU A 416 -1.00 3.69 21.46
C LEU A 416 -0.27 4.81 20.71
N VAL A 417 -0.20 6.00 21.30
CA VAL A 417 0.53 7.15 20.71
C VAL A 417 2.00 6.82 20.48
N LEU A 418 2.67 6.18 21.45
CA LEU A 418 4.06 5.76 21.33
C LEU A 418 4.24 4.62 20.31
N ALA A 419 3.32 3.66 20.27
CA ALA A 419 3.34 2.59 19.27
C ALA A 419 3.25 3.19 17.84
N TYR A 420 2.27 4.05 17.59
CA TYR A 420 2.11 4.73 16.30
C TYR A 420 3.33 5.58 15.92
N LEU A 421 3.95 6.28 16.89
CA LEU A 421 5.18 7.05 16.65
C LEU A 421 6.31 6.16 16.12
N PHE A 422 6.56 5.02 16.77
CA PHE A 422 7.61 4.09 16.35
C PHE A 422 7.27 3.39 15.02
N HIS A 423 6.02 2.99 14.82
CA HIS A 423 5.57 2.43 13.55
C HIS A 423 5.80 3.42 12.40
N THR A 424 5.48 4.70 12.60
CA THR A 424 5.73 5.76 11.61
C THR A 424 7.21 6.01 11.36
N ILE A 425 8.06 6.06 12.38
CA ILE A 425 9.51 6.23 12.17
C ILE A 425 10.09 5.03 11.40
N GLY A 426 9.58 3.82 11.69
CA GLY A 426 9.90 2.61 10.95
C GLY A 426 9.50 2.71 9.47
N GLU A 427 8.28 3.18 9.21
CA GLU A 427 7.75 3.38 7.85
C GLU A 427 8.55 4.41 7.07
N LEU A 428 8.81 5.59 7.66
CA LEU A 428 9.62 6.65 7.06
C LEU A 428 11.06 6.21 6.75
N SER A 429 11.55 5.17 7.44
CA SER A 429 12.86 4.56 7.17
C SER A 429 12.80 3.51 6.06
N SER A 430 11.71 2.76 5.93
CA SER A 430 11.61 1.59 5.04
C SER A 430 10.89 1.88 3.71
N SER A 431 9.74 2.56 3.76
CA SER A 431 8.80 2.68 2.63
C SER A 431 9.40 3.45 1.43
N PRO A 432 10.01 4.64 1.59
CA PRO A 432 10.56 5.39 0.45
C PRO A 432 11.67 4.65 -0.28
N VAL A 433 12.51 3.92 0.47
CA VAL A 433 13.65 3.20 -0.10
C VAL A 433 13.26 1.86 -0.70
N SER A 434 12.20 1.21 -0.21
CA SER A 434 11.68 -0.04 -0.78
C SER A 434 11.27 0.16 -2.24
N LEU A 435 10.51 1.24 -2.52
CA LEU A 435 10.07 1.60 -3.86
C LEU A 435 11.26 1.90 -4.79
N SER A 436 12.22 2.71 -4.32
CA SER A 436 13.44 3.03 -5.07
C SER A 436 14.29 1.79 -5.35
N PHE A 437 14.36 0.86 -4.40
CA PHE A 437 15.14 -0.36 -4.54
C PHE A 437 14.60 -1.25 -5.66
N ILE A 438 13.27 -1.37 -5.77
CA ILE A 438 12.62 -2.16 -6.81
C ILE A 438 12.94 -1.59 -8.20
N THR A 439 12.77 -0.28 -8.37
CA THR A 439 12.99 0.35 -9.68
C THR A 439 14.45 0.29 -10.12
N LYS A 440 15.40 0.31 -9.18
CA LYS A 440 16.85 0.19 -9.46
C LYS A 440 17.29 -1.23 -9.81
N LEU A 441 16.72 -2.25 -9.17
CA LEU A 441 17.17 -3.65 -9.34
C LEU A 441 16.32 -4.43 -10.36
N ALA A 442 15.08 -4.02 -10.61
CA ALA A 442 14.22 -4.67 -11.58
C ALA A 442 14.82 -4.61 -12.99
N PRO A 443 14.83 -5.72 -13.74
CA PRO A 443 15.18 -5.69 -15.15
C PRO A 443 14.24 -4.73 -15.91
N VAL A 444 14.79 -3.84 -16.73
CA VAL A 444 14.05 -2.79 -17.43
C VAL A 444 12.81 -3.34 -18.15
N ARG A 445 12.95 -4.48 -18.83
CA ARG A 445 11.85 -5.15 -19.56
C ARG A 445 10.70 -5.67 -18.69
N TYR A 446 10.91 -5.82 -17.38
CA TYR A 446 9.96 -6.37 -16.40
C TYR A 446 9.61 -5.37 -15.29
N ALA A 447 10.01 -4.10 -15.40
CA ALA A 447 9.87 -3.12 -14.32
C ALA A 447 8.41 -2.96 -13.82
N SER A 448 7.44 -2.89 -14.73
CA SER A 448 6.01 -2.79 -14.39
C SER A 448 5.48 -4.06 -13.69
N LEU A 449 5.92 -5.24 -14.11
CA LEU A 449 5.56 -6.49 -13.43
C LEU A 449 6.13 -6.56 -12.02
N MET A 450 7.36 -6.08 -11.82
CA MET A 450 7.98 -6.06 -10.49
C MET A 450 7.31 -5.06 -9.55
N MET A 451 6.82 -3.94 -10.08
CA MET A 451 5.94 -3.04 -9.33
C MET A 451 4.64 -3.73 -8.91
N GLY A 452 4.05 -4.54 -9.79
CA GLY A 452 2.90 -5.37 -9.44
C GLY A 452 3.20 -6.36 -8.31
N VAL A 453 4.33 -7.06 -8.39
CA VAL A 453 4.78 -8.01 -7.35
C VAL A 453 5.03 -7.32 -6.01
N TYR A 454 5.57 -6.09 -6.03
CA TYR A 454 5.71 -5.29 -4.81
C TYR A 454 4.36 -5.01 -4.14
N PHE A 455 3.35 -4.56 -4.90
CA PHE A 455 2.02 -4.35 -4.33
C PHE A 455 1.42 -5.66 -3.82
N ALA A 456 1.59 -6.78 -4.52
CA ALA A 456 1.19 -8.08 -3.99
C ALA A 456 1.91 -8.41 -2.68
N ALA A 457 3.21 -8.16 -2.55
CA ALA A 457 3.96 -8.37 -1.32
C ALA A 457 3.42 -7.52 -0.16
N THR A 458 3.10 -6.24 -0.40
CA THR A 458 2.42 -5.38 0.58
C THR A 458 1.06 -5.96 0.99
N GLY A 459 0.25 -6.39 0.01
CA GLY A 459 -1.05 -7.02 0.26
C GLY A 459 -0.96 -8.32 1.06
N LEU A 460 0.03 -9.17 0.76
CA LEU A 460 0.32 -10.37 1.53
C LEU A 460 0.71 -10.03 2.96
N GLY A 461 1.47 -8.96 3.18
CA GLY A 461 1.68 -8.38 4.51
C GLY A 461 0.36 -8.08 5.21
N GLY A 462 -0.57 -7.40 4.54
CA GLY A 462 -1.92 -7.16 5.06
C GLY A 462 -2.68 -8.44 5.46
N LYS A 463 -2.59 -9.53 4.68
CA LYS A 463 -3.20 -10.81 5.08
C LYS A 463 -2.48 -11.45 6.27
N VAL A 464 -1.14 -11.36 6.35
CA VAL A 464 -0.37 -11.79 7.52
C VAL A 464 -0.83 -11.02 8.77
N ALA A 465 -1.07 -9.71 8.63
CA ALA A 465 -1.61 -8.90 9.74
C ALA A 465 -2.99 -9.42 10.19
N GLY A 466 -3.88 -9.72 9.26
CA GLY A 466 -5.16 -10.36 9.56
C GLY A 466 -5.00 -11.67 10.34
N ILE A 467 -4.16 -12.59 9.85
CA ILE A 467 -3.93 -13.91 10.50
C ILE A 467 -3.36 -13.76 11.91
N LEU A 468 -2.41 -12.85 12.11
CA LEU A 468 -1.85 -12.57 13.44
C LEU A 468 -2.91 -11.96 14.37
N GLY A 469 -3.77 -11.08 13.84
CA GLY A 469 -4.91 -10.53 14.56
C GLY A 469 -5.93 -11.61 14.94
N GLU A 470 -6.33 -12.46 14.00
CA GLU A 470 -7.24 -13.60 14.24
C GLU A 470 -6.71 -14.49 15.38
N SER A 471 -5.40 -14.72 15.41
CA SER A 471 -4.72 -15.55 16.42
C SER A 471 -4.75 -14.94 17.82
N SER A 472 -5.02 -13.63 17.99
CA SER A 472 -5.14 -13.00 19.31
C SER A 472 -6.35 -13.53 20.09
N SER A 473 -7.40 -13.95 19.39
CA SER A 473 -8.63 -14.50 20.01
C SER A 473 -8.37 -15.78 20.81
N GLU A 474 -7.34 -16.55 20.44
CA GLU A 474 -6.94 -17.80 21.11
C GLU A 474 -5.69 -17.61 21.99
N LEU A 475 -4.71 -16.84 21.53
CA LEU A 475 -3.41 -16.68 22.20
C LEU A 475 -3.32 -15.47 23.14
N GLY A 476 -4.27 -14.53 23.03
CA GLY A 476 -4.27 -13.24 23.72
C GLY A 476 -3.40 -12.18 23.03
N GLU A 477 -3.74 -10.89 23.20
CA GLU A 477 -3.02 -9.81 22.53
C GLU A 477 -1.58 -9.66 23.04
N TYR A 478 -1.32 -9.96 24.31
CA TYR A 478 0.05 -9.94 24.86
C TYR A 478 0.99 -10.81 24.03
N THR A 479 0.57 -12.06 23.78
CA THR A 479 1.36 -13.05 23.04
C THR A 479 1.61 -12.59 21.61
N ILE A 480 0.59 -12.04 20.95
CA ILE A 480 0.71 -11.55 19.57
C ILE A 480 1.64 -10.33 19.50
N PHE A 481 1.44 -9.31 20.33
CA PHE A 481 2.28 -8.10 20.31
C PHE A 481 3.74 -8.40 20.71
N ALA A 482 3.96 -9.23 21.73
CA ALA A 482 5.30 -9.68 22.11
C ALA A 482 5.95 -10.53 21.00
N GLY A 483 5.18 -11.44 20.39
CA GLY A 483 5.64 -12.28 19.28
C GLY A 483 6.06 -11.46 18.06
N ILE A 484 5.25 -10.46 17.67
CA ILE A 484 5.58 -9.51 16.59
C ILE A 484 6.88 -8.76 16.92
N THR A 485 7.01 -8.25 18.15
CA THR A 485 8.22 -7.53 18.61
C THR A 485 9.46 -8.41 18.43
N VAL A 486 9.45 -9.61 19.01
CA VAL A 486 10.60 -10.53 18.96
C VAL A 486 10.94 -10.91 17.53
N PHE A 487 9.93 -11.30 16.74
CA PHE A 487 10.14 -11.74 15.37
C PHE A 487 10.73 -10.64 14.48
N THR A 488 10.16 -9.43 14.51
CA THR A 488 10.60 -8.31 13.66
C THR A 488 12.00 -7.80 14.03
N VAL A 489 12.34 -7.78 15.32
CA VAL A 489 13.68 -7.43 15.79
C VAL A 489 14.70 -8.47 15.34
N LEU A 490 14.44 -9.77 15.57
CA LEU A 490 15.34 -10.85 15.17
C LEU A 490 15.51 -10.90 13.64
N PHE A 491 14.42 -10.75 12.89
CA PHE A 491 14.43 -10.73 11.44
C PHE A 491 15.25 -9.54 10.91
N GLY A 492 15.04 -8.33 11.44
CA GLY A 492 15.83 -7.16 11.04
C GLY A 492 17.32 -7.31 11.37
N LEU A 493 17.66 -7.86 12.54
CA LEU A 493 19.06 -8.16 12.90
C LEU A 493 19.68 -9.20 11.96
N LEU A 494 18.92 -10.23 11.58
CA LEU A 494 19.36 -11.22 10.59
C LEU A 494 19.65 -10.56 9.23
N VAL A 495 18.79 -9.66 8.75
CA VAL A 495 19.03 -8.92 7.50
C VAL A 495 20.29 -8.06 7.60
N ILE A 496 20.51 -7.40 8.74
CA ILE A 496 21.73 -6.60 8.99
C ILE A 496 22.97 -7.49 9.01
N LEU A 497 22.90 -8.67 9.64
CA LEU A 497 24.00 -9.63 9.67
C LEU A 497 24.34 -10.14 8.25
N LEU A 498 23.32 -10.34 7.41
CA LEU A 498 23.46 -10.72 6.00
C LEU A 498 23.67 -9.53 5.06
N LEU A 499 23.85 -8.31 5.56
CA LEU A 499 23.88 -7.11 4.73
C LEU A 499 25.05 -7.12 3.73
N LYS A 500 26.24 -7.53 4.16
CA LYS A 500 27.44 -7.57 3.29
C LYS A 500 27.23 -8.45 2.04
N PRO A 501 26.82 -9.73 2.16
CA PRO A 501 26.55 -10.55 0.99
C PRO A 501 25.38 -10.02 0.15
N LEU A 502 24.32 -9.50 0.77
CA LEU A 502 23.18 -8.94 0.04
C LEU A 502 23.57 -7.71 -0.79
N LYS A 503 24.34 -6.77 -0.22
CA LYS A 503 24.85 -5.59 -0.93
C LYS A 503 25.78 -5.98 -2.08
N ARG A 504 26.62 -7.00 -1.91
CA ARG A 504 27.49 -7.46 -2.99
C ARG A 504 26.69 -7.87 -4.23
N LEU A 505 25.54 -8.50 -4.04
CA LEU A 505 24.67 -8.96 -5.12
C LEU A 505 23.90 -7.82 -5.83
N THR A 506 23.88 -6.59 -5.28
CA THR A 506 23.30 -5.43 -5.98
C THR A 506 24.22 -4.91 -7.09
N HIS A 507 25.51 -5.29 -7.09
CA HIS A 507 26.50 -4.86 -8.08
C HIS A 507 26.53 -3.33 -8.23
N GLY A 508 26.57 -2.61 -7.11
CA GLY A 508 26.69 -1.15 -7.07
C GLY A 508 25.49 -0.37 -7.63
N ALA A 509 24.35 -1.03 -7.88
CA ALA A 509 23.16 -0.39 -8.43
C ALA A 509 22.62 0.78 -7.57
N GLU A 510 22.94 0.77 -6.28
CA GLU A 510 22.54 1.81 -5.34
C GLU A 510 23.60 2.91 -5.16
N ASP A 511 24.84 2.70 -5.61
CA ASP A 511 25.99 3.56 -5.27
C ASP A 511 26.13 4.76 -6.23
N ASN A 512 25.48 4.72 -7.40
CA ASN A 512 25.55 5.75 -8.45
C ASN A 512 24.63 6.97 -8.20
N GLU A 513 24.29 7.29 -6.95
CA GLU A 513 23.55 8.51 -6.60
C GLU A 513 24.51 9.71 -6.58
N HIS A 514 24.83 10.24 -7.77
CA HIS A 514 25.52 11.50 -7.99
C HIS A 514 24.72 12.43 -8.87
#